data_AF-A0A9D6R9P7-F1
#
_entry.id   AF-A0A9D6R9P7-F1
#
_cell.length_a   1.000
_cell.length_b   1.000
_cell.length_c   1.000
_cell.angle_alpha   90.00
_cell.angle_beta   90.00
_cell.angle_gamma   90.00
#
_symmetry.space_group_name_H-M   'P 1'
#
loop_
_entity.id
_entity.type
_entity.pdbx_description
1 polymer ?
#
loop_
_entity_poly.entity_id
_entity_poly.type
_entity_poly.pdbx_seq_one_letter_code
_entity_poly.pdbx_strand_id
1 'polypeptide(L)' 'MTSPVYMLPEYNDVHVVACVMRKHRVHHVVVSKEKRVIGLISSFDLLKLVEDHRSVMKNGPTERRGGRTQG' A
#
# COMPACT_ATOMS: atom_id res chain seq x y z
N MET A 1 -23.92 6.57 0.16
CA MET A 1 -24.19 6.50 1.61
C MET A 1 -22.95 5.96 2.29
N THR A 2 -22.22 6.77 3.04
CA THR A 2 -20.93 6.37 3.63
C THR A 2 -21.15 5.47 4.85
N SER A 3 -20.97 4.16 4.62
CA SER A 3 -20.82 3.08 5.59
C SER A 3 -19.65 3.35 6.57
N PRO A 4 -19.55 2.62 7.69
CA PRO A 4 -19.01 3.12 8.96
C PRO A 4 -17.61 3.73 8.86
N VAL A 5 -17.44 4.85 9.54
CA VAL A 5 -16.14 5.52 9.69
C VAL A 5 -15.34 4.78 10.75
N TYR A 6 -14.22 4.18 10.34
CA TYR A 6 -13.29 3.53 11.26
C TYR A 6 -12.32 4.56 11.81
N MET A 7 -12.16 4.55 13.13
CA MET A 7 -11.25 5.43 13.85
C MET A 7 -10.16 4.59 14.52
N LEU A 8 -8.90 4.98 14.33
CA LEU A 8 -7.76 4.36 14.97
C LEU A 8 -6.97 5.40 15.80
N PRO A 9 -6.39 5.00 16.94
CA PRO A 9 -5.44 5.81 17.68
C PRO A 9 -4.16 6.14 16.88
N GLU A 10 -3.54 7.28 17.17
CA GLU A 10 -2.30 7.74 16.50
C GLU A 10 -1.09 6.83 16.74
N TYR A 11 -1.10 6.01 17.79
CA TYR A 11 -0.01 5.09 18.12
C TYR A 11 -0.08 3.77 17.35
N ASN A 12 -1.10 3.56 16.51
CA ASN A 12 -1.19 2.38 15.67
C ASN A 12 -0.26 2.48 14.46
N ASP A 13 0.46 1.40 14.20
CA ASP A 13 1.30 1.30 13.02
C ASP A 13 0.50 1.34 11.71
N VAL A 14 1.14 1.79 10.63
CA VAL A 14 0.51 1.96 9.32
C VAL A 14 -0.04 0.65 8.75
N HIS A 15 0.60 -0.50 9.02
CA HIS A 15 0.10 -1.79 8.56
C HIS A 15 -1.27 -2.15 9.17
N VAL A 16 -1.58 -1.66 10.38
CA VAL A 16 -2.89 -1.83 11.02
C VAL A 16 -3.95 -1.03 10.26
N VAL A 17 -3.64 0.21 9.87
CA VAL A 17 -4.50 1.05 9.03
C VAL A 17 -4.83 0.34 7.72
N ALA A 18 -3.82 -0.20 7.04
CA ALA A 18 -3.98 -0.97 5.81
C ALA A 18 -4.86 -2.22 6.02
N CYS A 19 -4.68 -2.94 7.14
CA CYS A 19 -5.48 -4.10 7.48
C CYS A 19 -6.96 -3.75 7.69
N VAL A 20 -7.24 -2.66 8.41
CA VAL A 20 -8.61 -2.16 8.65
C VAL A 20 -9.28 -1.74 7.35
N MET A 21 -8.60 -0.95 6.52
CA MET A 21 -9.08 -0.54 5.20
C MET A 21 -9.43 -1.76 4.32
N ARG A 22 -8.52 -2.74 4.24
CA ARG A 22 -8.72 -3.97 3.46
C ARG A 22 -9.85 -4.83 4.00
N LYS A 23 -9.90 -5.04 5.32
CA LYS A 23 -10.90 -5.91 5.99
C LYS A 23 -12.31 -5.36 5.85
N HIS A 24 -12.47 -4.05 6.02
CA HIS A 24 -13.78 -3.39 6.02
C HIS A 24 -14.14 -2.76 4.67
N ARG A 25 -13.27 -2.87 3.67
CA ARG A 25 -13.45 -2.30 2.32
C ARG A 25 -13.74 -0.80 2.38
N VAL A 26 -13.00 -0.10 3.23
CA VAL A 26 -13.05 1.37 3.38
C VAL A 26 -11.75 1.99 2.87
N HIS A 27 -11.86 3.19 2.31
CA HIS A 27 -10.72 3.92 1.76
C HIS A 27 -10.17 4.99 2.71
N HIS A 28 -10.85 5.24 3.82
CA HIS A 28 -10.53 6.32 4.74
C HIS A 28 -10.62 5.82 6.18
N VAL A 29 -9.63 6.20 6.99
CA VAL A 29 -9.58 5.93 8.42
C VAL A 29 -9.29 7.24 9.14
N VAL A 30 -10.08 7.54 10.17
CA VAL A 30 -9.89 8.72 11.02
C VAL A 30 -8.84 8.39 12.08
N VAL A 31 -7.91 9.31 12.31
CA VAL A 31 -6.89 9.17 13.35
C VAL A 31 -7.28 10.00 14.56
N SER A 32 -7.13 9.42 15.74
CA SER A 32 -7.47 10.06 17.02
C SER A 32 -6.33 10.03 18.02
N LYS A 33 -6.28 11.06 18.87
CA LYS A 33 -5.43 11.15 20.05
C LYS A 33 -6.29 11.60 21.21
N GLU A 34 -6.29 10.86 22.31
CA GLU A 34 -7.00 11.26 23.54
C GLU A 34 -8.46 11.73 23.30
N LYS A 35 -9.22 10.94 22.52
CA LYS A 35 -10.61 11.22 22.11
C LYS A 35 -10.81 12.42 21.18
N ARG A 36 -9.74 13.07 20.73
CA ARG A 36 -9.78 14.13 19.72
C ARG A 36 -9.40 13.56 18.35
N VAL A 37 -10.17 13.92 17.32
CA VAL A 37 -9.78 13.66 15.93
C VAL A 37 -8.62 14.57 15.55
N ILE A 38 -7.52 13.98 15.09
CA ILE A 38 -6.31 14.71 14.71
C ILE A 38 -6.05 14.68 13.20
N GLY A 39 -6.65 13.74 12.46
CA GLY A 39 -6.41 13.64 11.03
C GLY A 39 -7.18 12.52 10.34
N LEU A 40 -6.89 12.37 9.05
CA LEU A 40 -7.49 11.40 8.14
C LEU A 40 -6.37 10.74 7.34
N ILE A 41 -6.40 9.41 7.23
CA ILE A 41 -5.54 8.64 6.35
C ILE A 41 -6.40 8.04 5.25
N SER A 42 -6.00 8.23 4.00
CA SER A 42 -6.63 7.62 2.83
C SER A 42 -5.83 6.40 2.33
N SER A 43 -6.44 5.56 1.50
CA SER A 43 -5.73 4.46 0.84
C SER A 43 -4.58 4.94 -0.05
N PHE A 44 -4.66 6.16 -0.58
CA PHE A 44 -3.59 6.76 -1.38
C PHE A 44 -2.37 7.12 -0.54
N ASP A 45 -2.55 7.47 0.73
CA ASP A 45 -1.42 7.73 1.64
C ASP A 45 -0.59 6.46 1.89
N LEU A 46 -1.23 5.28 1.82
CA LEU A 46 -0.53 4.00 1.89
C LEU A 46 0.31 3.72 0.64
N LEU A 47 -0.09 4.23 -0.53
CA LEU A 47 0.66 4.03 -1.78
C LEU A 47 2.03 4.73 -1.73
N LYS A 48 2.12 5.88 -1.08
CA LYS A 48 3.38 6.61 -0.87
C LYS A 48 4.45 5.76 -0.18
N LEU A 49 4.04 4.81 0.66
CA LEU A 49 4.95 3.92 1.38
C LEU A 49 5.54 2.80 0.51
N VAL A 50 4.93 2.54 -0.66
CA VAL A 50 5.40 1.50 -1.61
C VAL A 50 5.98 2.09 -2.90
N GLU A 51 5.80 3.39 -3.16
CA GLU A 51 6.36 4.08 -4.34
C GLU A 51 7.90 4.00 -4.39
N ASP A 52 8.58 4.05 -3.23
CA ASP A 52 10.05 3.90 -3.17
C ASP A 52 10.50 2.43 -3.35
N HIS A 53 9.59 1.47 -3.22
CA HIS A 53 9.83 0.06 -3.49
C HIS A 53 9.50 -0.30 -4.93
N ARG A 54 9.93 0.53 -5.90
CA ARG A 54 9.93 0.13 -7.32
C ARG A 54 10.75 -1.15 -7.46
N SER A 55 10.06 -2.29 -7.39
CA SER A 55 10.58 -3.57 -7.81
C SER A 55 10.91 -3.40 -9.28
N VAL A 56 12.18 -3.16 -9.56
CA VAL A 56 12.72 -3.33 -10.89
C VAL A 56 12.45 -4.79 -11.19
N MET A 57 11.40 -5.06 -11.96
CA MET A 57 11.30 -6.32 -12.68
C MET A 57 12.59 -6.35 -13.50
N LYS A 58 13.61 -7.07 -13.02
CA LYS A 58 14.77 -7.40 -13.83
C LYS A 58 14.16 -8.14 -15.02
N ASN A 59 14.17 -7.50 -16.18
CA ASN A 59 13.88 -8.19 -17.43
C ASN A 59 14.65 -9.51 -17.37
N GLY A 60 13.92 -10.64 -17.36
CA GLY A 60 14.55 -11.95 -17.34
C GLY A 60 15.58 -12.02 -18.46
N PRO A 61 16.66 -12.81 -18.31
CA PRO A 61 17.72 -12.87 -19.31
C PRO A 61 17.07 -13.13 -20.67
N THR A 62 17.16 -12.13 -21.57
CA THR A 62 16.79 -12.32 -22.97
C THR A 62 17.58 -13.53 -23.44
N GLU A 63 16.88 -14.62 -23.77
CA GLU A 63 17.51 -15.78 -24.39
C GLU A 63 18.21 -15.28 -25.66
N ARG A 64 19.52 -15.01 -25.56
CA ARG A 64 20.38 -14.87 -26.72
C ARG A 64 20.52 -16.27 -27.27
N ARG A 65 19.56 -16.66 -28.11
CA ARG A 65 19.63 -17.89 -28.89
C ARG A 65 20.81 -17.71 -29.85
N GLY A 66 21.97 -18.18 -29.40
CA GLY A 66 23.24 -18.14 -30.10
C GLY A 66 23.11 -18.74 -31.49
N GLY A 67 23.77 -18.09 -32.44
CA GLY A 67 23.76 -18.45 -33.85
C GLY A 67 24.18 -19.90 -34.07
N ARG A 68 23.43 -20.59 -34.93
CA ARG A 68 23.96 -21.73 -35.67
C ARG A 68 24.84 -21.20 -36.78
N THR A 69 26.15 -21.34 -36.62
CA THR A 69 27.10 -21.34 -37.72
C THR A 69 27.83 -22.68 -37.74
N GLN A 70 27.58 -23.38 -38.86
CA GLN A 70 28.47 -24.25 -39.65
C GLN A 70 28.93 -25.62 -39.11
N GLY A 71 28.78 -26.58 -40.04
CA GLY A 71 29.24 -27.96 -40.06
C GLY A 71 28.68 -28.60 -41.33
#